data_AF-A0A357D223-F1
#
_entry.id   AF-A0A357D223-F1
#
_cell.length_a   1.000
_cell.length_b   1.000
_cell.length_c   1.000
_cell.angle_alpha   90.00
_cell.angle_beta   90.00
_cell.angle_gamma   90.00
#
_symmetry.space_group_name_H-M   'P 1'
#
loop_
_entity.id
_entity.type
_entity.pdbx_description
1 polymer ?
#
loop_
_entity_poly.entity_id
_entity_poly.type
_entity_poly.pdbx_seq_one_letter_code
_entity_poly.pdbx_strand_id
1 'polypeptide(L)' 'MKLGVFTVLLGDQRLDEALAYLKGLGVEAVEIGCGGVPGTAPCDAVK' A
#
# COMPACT_ATOMS: atom_id res chain seq x y z
N MET A 1 -9.97 -4.86 -17.50
CA MET A 1 -10.27 -5.09 -16.06
C MET A 1 -9.06 -4.63 -15.28
N LYS A 2 -9.22 -3.81 -14.22
CA LYS A 2 -8.08 -3.30 -13.44
C LYS A 2 -7.67 -4.31 -12.37
N LEU A 3 -6.37 -4.58 -12.27
CA LEU A 3 -5.79 -5.37 -11.19
C LEU A 3 -5.58 -4.49 -9.95
N GLY A 4 -6.11 -4.91 -8.81
CA GLY A 4 -5.94 -4.26 -7.51
C GLY A 4 -4.94 -5.00 -6.63
N VAL A 5 -4.11 -4.28 -5.86
CA VAL A 5 -3.16 -4.86 -4.90
C VAL A 5 -3.43 -4.38 -3.48
N PHE A 6 -3.50 -5.32 -2.53
CA PHE A 6 -3.59 -5.02 -1.10
C PHE A 6 -2.20 -4.77 -0.51
N THR A 7 -1.94 -3.52 -0.12
CA THR A 7 -0.58 -3.04 0.24
C THR A 7 -0.07 -3.49 1.60
N VAL A 8 -0.89 -4.16 2.42
CA VAL A 8 -0.48 -4.67 3.75
C VAL A 8 0.69 -5.66 3.65
N LEU A 9 0.82 -6.38 2.53
CA LEU A 9 1.96 -7.26 2.27
C LEU A 9 3.29 -6.52 2.07
N LEU A 10 3.25 -5.20 1.88
CA LEU A 10 4.39 -4.30 1.72
C LEU A 10 4.57 -3.40 2.94
N GLY A 11 4.09 -3.82 4.12
CA GLY A 11 4.15 -3.03 5.36
C GLY A 11 5.56 -2.79 5.90
N ASP A 12 6.57 -3.46 5.34
CA ASP A 12 7.99 -3.21 5.59
C ASP A 12 8.56 -2.05 4.75
N GLN A 13 7.81 -1.56 3.76
CA GLN A 13 8.16 -0.42 2.92
C GLN A 13 7.43 0.85 3.35
N ARG A 14 8.01 2.00 3.00
CA ARG A 14 7.27 3.26 3.07
C ARG A 14 6.19 3.30 1.98
N LEU A 15 5.10 4.05 2.21
CA LEU A 15 4.00 4.15 1.24
C LEU A 15 4.46 4.60 -0.15
N ASP A 16 5.35 5.59 -0.23
CA ASP A 16 5.90 6.11 -1.49
C ASP A 16 6.69 5.06 -2.26
N GLU A 17 7.51 4.26 -1.57
CA GLU A 17 8.28 3.16 -2.15
C GLU A 17 7.37 2.04 -2.68
N ALA A 18 6.38 1.64 -1.89
CA ALA A 18 5.40 0.62 -2.28
C ALA A 18 4.61 1.06 -3.53
N LEU A 19 4.16 2.32 -3.59
CA LEU A 19 3.44 2.85 -4.74
C LEU A 19 4.33 2.96 -5.99
N ALA A 20 5.59 3.38 -5.83
CA ALA A 20 6.55 3.44 -6.93
C ALA A 20 6.81 2.06 -7.54
N TYR A 21 7.00 1.05 -6.68
CA TYR A 21 7.17 -0.34 -7.08
C TYR A 21 5.95 -0.86 -7.86
N LEU A 22 4.74 -0.71 -7.29
CA LEU A 22 3.50 -1.18 -7.92
C LEU A 22 3.21 -0.47 -9.25
N LYS A 23 3.48 0.83 -9.33
CA LYS A 23 3.39 1.58 -10.60
C LYS A 23 4.37 1.06 -11.65
N GLY A 24 5.60 0.72 -11.24
CA GLY A 24 6.60 0.12 -12.13
C GLY A 24 6.18 -1.24 -12.71
N LEU A 25 5.33 -1.98 -12.00
CA LEU A 25 4.73 -3.24 -12.47
C LEU A 25 3.46 -3.06 -13.31
N GLY A 26 3.00 -1.82 -13.51
CA GLY A 26 1.78 -1.54 -14.27
C GLY A 26 0.48 -1.74 -13.47
N VAL A 27 0.55 -1.78 -12.13
CA VAL A 27 -0.65 -1.84 -11.28
C VAL A 27 -1.41 -0.51 -11.35
N GLU A 28 -2.71 -0.59 -11.61
CA GLU A 28 -3.57 0.57 -11.82
C GLU A 28 -4.45 0.92 -10.61
N ALA A 29 -4.57 0.03 -9.62
CA ALA A 29 -5.37 0.23 -8.42
C ALA A 29 -4.72 -0.42 -7.19
N VAL A 30 -4.86 0.20 -6.04
CA VAL A 30 -4.32 -0.29 -4.76
C VAL A 30 -5.31 -0.09 -3.63
N GLU A 31 -5.26 -0.99 -2.65
CA GLU A 31 -5.93 -0.87 -1.37
C GLU A 31 -4.88 -0.58 -0.30
N ILE A 32 -4.96 0.61 0.31
CA ILE A 32 -3.95 1.10 1.25
C ILE A 32 -4.32 0.66 2.66
N GLY A 33 -3.42 -0.07 3.32
CA GLY A 33 -3.52 -0.37 4.74
C GLY A 33 -3.21 0.90 5.56
N CYS A 34 -4.23 1.49 6.19
CA CYS A 34 -4.09 2.75 6.93
C CYS A 34 -4.24 2.64 8.47
N GLY A 35 -4.22 1.41 9.00
CA GLY A 35 -4.43 1.13 10.43
C GLY A 35 -5.89 0.81 10.78
N GLY A 36 -6.10 -0.45 11.18
CA GLY A 36 -7.36 -0.99 11.70
C GLY A 36 -7.14 -2.16 12.68
N VAL A 37 -5.90 -2.24 13.22
CA VAL A 37 -5.13 -3.32 13.91
C VAL A 37 -4.43 -4.37 13.02
N PRO A 38 -3.27 -4.94 13.40
CA PRO A 38 -2.16 -4.40 14.21
C PRO A 38 -1.09 -3.70 13.33
N GLY A 39 -0.80 -2.44 13.68
CA GLY A 39 0.18 -1.56 13.00
C GLY A 39 -0.49 -0.45 12.16
N THR A 40 0.27 0.61 11.86
CA THR A 40 -0.11 1.74 10.98
C THR A 40 0.74 1.76 9.70
N ALA A 41 1.24 0.60 9.27
CA ALA A 41 2.00 0.47 8.03
C ALA A 41 1.09 -0.05 6.89
N PRO A 42 1.34 0.35 5.63
CA PRO A 42 2.35 1.33 5.19
C PRO A 42 1.89 2.79 5.35
N CYS A 43 0.66 3.05 5.79
CA CYS A 43 0.09 4.39 5.96
C CYS A 43 -0.56 4.56 7.35
N ASP A 44 -0.39 5.72 7.98
CA ASP A 44 -1.04 6.09 9.24
C ASP A 44 -2.16 7.09 8.95
N ALA A 45 -3.42 6.69 9.14
CA ALA A 45 -4.58 7.56 8.86
C ALA A 45 -4.74 8.73 9.85
N VAL A 46 -4.05 8.69 10.99
CA VAL A 46 -4.23 9.64 12.10
C VAL A 46 -3.13 10.72 12.12
N LYS A 47 -2.03 10.48 11.41
CA LYS A 47 -0.93 11.45 11.23
C LYS A 47 -1.02 12.15 9.89
#